data_AF-A0A836XC85-F1
#
_entry.id   AF-A0A836XC85-F1
#
_cell.length_a   1.000
_cell.length_b   1.000
_cell.length_c   1.000
_cell.angle_alpha   90.00
_cell.angle_beta   90.00
_cell.angle_gamma   90.00
#
_symmetry.space_group_name_H-M   'P 1'
#
loop_
_entity.id
_entity.type
_entity.pdbx_description
1 polymer ?
#
loop_
_entity_poly.entity_id
_entity_poly.type
_entity_poly.pdbx_seq_one_letter_code
_entity_poly.pdbx_strand_id
1 'polypeptide(L)'
;MTPQKILCPPHAVALVVCTLVFSCERQVPTPVDDISSRALRIHDRVLTLDTHVDIPFEFASDSVDPGIRGPYRVDLPKMDEGGLDALFWIVYVRQTEARDEEANTAAKRAAMIKFDAIHRAVESMYPDRVELAYTVDDVERIHAAGKHVAAIGIENGFVIGRDLSLVDRYHELGARYITLAHGGHNDICDSATPRSWDEGDAEHGGVSPFGAQVIAAMNRVGIMVDVSHISKQSMLDAVRLSRAPVIASHSGARALADHPRNLDDEQLLALSEQGGVLQNVAFSGYV
;
A
#
# COMPACT_ATOMS: atom_id res chain seq x y z
N MET A 1 102.31 -5.56 -59.08
CA MET A 1 101.04 -4.83 -59.12
C MET A 1 100.25 -5.21 -57.87
N THR A 2 100.08 -4.23 -56.97
CA THR A 2 99.23 -4.13 -55.76
C THR A 2 98.90 -5.41 -54.94
N PRO A 3 99.31 -5.51 -53.65
CA PRO A 3 98.96 -6.63 -52.79
C PRO A 3 97.60 -6.41 -52.10
N GLN A 4 96.69 -7.37 -52.20
CA GLN A 4 95.43 -7.43 -51.43
C GLN A 4 95.71 -8.01 -50.04
N LYS A 5 95.43 -7.21 -48.99
CA LYS A 5 95.49 -7.62 -47.58
C LYS A 5 94.19 -8.30 -47.16
N ILE A 6 94.35 -9.46 -46.55
CA ILE A 6 93.33 -10.23 -45.82
C ILE A 6 93.08 -9.52 -44.48
N LEU A 7 91.81 -9.27 -44.12
CA LEU A 7 91.42 -8.80 -42.78
C LEU A 7 90.36 -9.73 -42.18
N CYS A 8 90.62 -10.16 -40.94
CA CYS A 8 89.76 -10.95 -40.05
C CYS A 8 88.42 -10.26 -39.71
N PRO A 9 87.39 -11.03 -39.30
CA PRO A 9 86.12 -10.48 -38.88
C PRO A 9 86.16 -10.03 -37.40
N PRO A 10 85.38 -9.01 -37.00
CA PRO A 10 85.09 -8.76 -35.60
C PRO A 10 83.77 -9.44 -35.18
N HIS A 11 83.77 -9.94 -33.95
CA HIS A 11 82.68 -10.61 -33.26
C HIS A 11 81.45 -9.69 -33.08
N ALA A 12 80.27 -10.16 -33.50
CA ALA A 12 78.99 -9.53 -33.18
C ALA A 12 78.43 -10.16 -31.89
N VAL A 13 78.35 -9.37 -30.82
CA VAL A 13 77.66 -9.72 -29.57
C VAL A 13 76.17 -9.49 -29.78
N ALA A 14 75.37 -10.55 -29.72
CA ALA A 14 73.91 -10.46 -29.82
C ALA A 14 73.31 -10.00 -28.47
N LEU A 15 72.74 -8.80 -28.45
CA LEU A 15 71.97 -8.27 -27.31
C LEU A 15 70.53 -8.81 -27.40
N VAL A 16 70.18 -9.77 -26.54
CA VAL A 16 68.80 -10.27 -26.42
C VAL A 16 67.99 -9.24 -25.64
N VAL A 17 67.12 -8.49 -26.33
CA VAL A 17 66.13 -7.61 -25.70
C VAL A 17 64.89 -8.44 -25.39
N CYS A 18 64.75 -8.89 -24.14
CA CYS A 18 63.51 -9.47 -23.62
C CYS A 18 62.42 -8.38 -23.60
N THR A 19 61.53 -8.39 -24.59
CA THR A 19 60.31 -7.59 -24.58
C THR A 19 59.29 -8.29 -23.69
N LEU A 20 59.13 -7.81 -22.44
CA LEU A 20 58.05 -8.23 -21.56
C LEU A 20 56.72 -7.73 -22.14
N VAL A 21 56.00 -8.63 -22.80
CA VAL A 21 54.60 -8.39 -23.20
C VAL A 21 53.76 -8.51 -21.94
N PHE A 22 53.45 -7.37 -21.31
CA PHE A 22 52.40 -7.32 -20.29
C PHE A 22 51.06 -7.52 -21.00
N SER A 23 50.58 -8.77 -21.01
CA SER A 23 49.20 -9.06 -21.36
C SER A 23 48.32 -8.48 -20.27
N CYS A 24 47.75 -7.30 -20.52
CA CYS A 24 46.74 -6.70 -19.68
C CYS A 24 45.44 -7.47 -19.94
N GLU A 25 45.27 -8.61 -19.24
CA GLU A 25 43.97 -9.25 -19.14
C GLU A 25 43.02 -8.23 -18.53
N ARG A 26 42.19 -7.61 -19.37
CA ARG A 26 41.02 -6.87 -18.89
C ARG A 26 40.15 -7.89 -18.18
N GLN A 27 40.25 -7.94 -16.86
CA GLN A 27 39.18 -8.48 -16.03
C GLN A 27 37.92 -7.70 -16.43
N VAL A 28 37.05 -8.35 -17.21
CA VAL A 28 35.67 -7.90 -17.36
C VAL A 28 35.11 -7.93 -15.95
N PRO A 29 34.70 -6.77 -15.39
CA PRO A 29 34.09 -6.79 -14.06
C PRO A 29 32.88 -7.71 -14.14
N THR A 30 32.90 -8.81 -13.38
CA THR A 30 31.67 -9.55 -13.10
C THR A 30 30.67 -8.53 -12.57
N PRO A 31 29.47 -8.39 -13.17
CA PRO A 31 28.46 -7.50 -12.65
C PRO A 31 28.25 -7.88 -11.19
N VAL A 32 28.62 -6.97 -10.29
CA VAL A 32 28.22 -7.11 -8.89
C VAL A 32 26.71 -7.03 -8.93
N ASP A 33 26.04 -8.15 -8.69
CA ASP A 33 24.58 -8.16 -8.51
C ASP A 33 24.30 -7.43 -7.19
N ASP A 34 24.39 -6.11 -7.21
CA ASP A 34 24.08 -5.27 -6.06
C ASP A 34 22.59 -5.43 -5.72
N ILE A 35 22.29 -5.37 -4.42
CA ILE A 35 20.94 -5.55 -3.88
C ILE A 35 19.92 -4.66 -4.61
N SER A 36 20.32 -3.44 -4.97
CA SER A 36 19.47 -2.48 -5.69
C SER A 36 19.12 -2.99 -7.09
N SER A 37 20.13 -3.44 -7.84
CA SER A 37 19.94 -4.04 -9.16
C SER A 37 19.04 -5.29 -9.11
N ARG A 38 19.18 -6.11 -8.06
CA ARG A 38 18.30 -7.27 -7.85
C ARG A 38 16.87 -6.87 -7.48
N ALA A 39 16.70 -5.87 -6.61
CA ALA A 39 15.40 -5.35 -6.21
C ALA A 39 14.64 -4.79 -7.41
N LEU A 40 15.29 -3.97 -8.24
CA LEU A 40 14.69 -3.42 -9.46
C LEU A 40 14.21 -4.51 -10.41
N ARG A 41 15.00 -5.57 -10.65
CA ARG A 41 14.56 -6.69 -11.50
C ARG A 41 13.35 -7.46 -10.97
N ILE A 42 13.18 -7.52 -9.65
CA ILE A 42 11.98 -8.12 -9.03
C ILE A 42 10.81 -7.16 -9.25
N HIS A 43 11.02 -5.89 -8.91
CA HIS A 43 10.03 -4.82 -9.02
C HIS A 43 9.46 -4.69 -10.43
N ASP A 44 10.30 -4.70 -11.47
CA ASP A 44 9.89 -4.63 -12.89
C ASP A 44 9.03 -5.81 -13.38
N ARG A 45 8.88 -6.87 -12.56
CA ARG A 45 8.22 -8.13 -12.94
C ARG A 45 7.02 -8.47 -12.07
N VAL A 46 6.77 -7.71 -11.01
CA VAL A 46 5.67 -7.96 -10.09
C VAL A 46 4.71 -6.80 -10.15
N LEU A 47 3.42 -7.08 -10.01
CA LEU A 47 2.45 -6.03 -9.76
C LEU A 47 2.67 -5.53 -8.33
N THR A 48 2.95 -4.25 -8.18
CA THR A 48 3.05 -3.60 -6.87
C THR A 48 1.73 -2.97 -6.46
N LEU A 49 1.38 -3.13 -5.19
CA LEU A 49 0.11 -2.67 -4.63
C LEU A 49 0.37 -2.03 -3.27
N ASP A 50 -0.15 -0.81 -3.10
CA ASP A 50 -0.29 -0.18 -1.78
C ASP A 50 -1.76 -0.21 -1.35
N THR A 51 -2.04 -0.81 -0.20
CA THR A 51 -3.41 -0.97 0.28
C THR A 51 -3.97 0.23 1.04
N HIS A 52 -3.20 1.29 1.28
CA HIS A 52 -3.72 2.44 2.05
C HIS A 52 -3.03 3.78 1.70
N VAL A 53 -3.50 4.46 0.66
CA VAL A 53 -3.03 5.80 0.26
C VAL A 53 -4.04 6.87 0.63
N ASP A 54 -3.73 7.60 1.70
CA ASP A 54 -4.50 8.76 2.14
C ASP A 54 -4.55 9.86 1.07
N ILE A 55 -5.76 10.32 0.74
CA ILE A 55 -6.00 11.47 -0.12
C ILE A 55 -6.49 12.67 0.70
N PRO A 56 -6.05 13.90 0.38
CA PRO A 56 -6.57 15.11 1.04
C PRO A 56 -8.03 15.36 0.65
N PHE A 57 -8.67 16.31 1.33
CA PHE A 57 -10.06 16.66 1.04
C PHE A 57 -10.23 17.29 -0.34
N GLU A 58 -9.22 18.02 -0.80
CA GLU A 58 -9.17 18.71 -2.09
C GLU A 58 -8.67 17.81 -3.24
N PHE A 59 -8.56 16.50 -3.04
CA PHE A 59 -8.07 15.58 -4.07
C PHE A 59 -8.83 15.70 -5.41
N ALA A 60 -8.12 15.52 -6.51
CA ALA A 60 -8.63 15.67 -7.87
C ALA A 60 -9.28 17.03 -8.12
N SER A 61 -8.65 18.11 -7.65
CA SER A 61 -9.07 19.49 -7.93
C SER A 61 -7.89 20.30 -8.47
N ASP A 62 -8.12 21.55 -8.86
CA ASP A 62 -7.06 22.44 -9.34
C ASP A 62 -5.92 22.63 -8.32
N SER A 63 -6.21 22.48 -7.01
CA SER A 63 -5.20 22.61 -5.95
C SER A 63 -4.46 21.31 -5.64
N VAL A 64 -5.07 20.16 -5.92
CA VAL A 64 -4.47 18.83 -5.73
C VAL A 64 -4.84 17.96 -6.91
N ASP A 65 -4.09 18.13 -7.99
CA ASP A 65 -4.22 17.34 -9.20
C ASP A 65 -3.33 16.07 -9.09
N PRO A 66 -3.90 14.85 -9.14
CA PRO A 66 -3.13 13.62 -9.05
C PRO A 66 -2.18 13.39 -10.24
N GLY A 67 -2.38 14.03 -11.40
CA GLY A 67 -1.50 13.90 -12.54
C GLY A 67 -0.30 14.84 -12.52
N ILE A 68 -0.24 15.77 -11.57
CA ILE A 68 0.82 16.75 -11.43
C ILE A 68 1.64 16.45 -10.17
N ARG A 69 2.97 16.48 -10.29
CA ARG A 69 3.86 16.25 -9.16
C ARG A 69 3.61 17.31 -8.07
N GLY A 70 3.06 16.85 -6.94
CA GLY A 70 2.66 17.70 -5.83
C GLY A 70 3.52 17.52 -4.56
N PRO A 71 3.12 18.15 -3.45
CA PRO A 71 3.80 18.03 -2.15
C PRO A 71 3.49 16.70 -1.43
N TYR A 72 2.46 15.97 -1.86
CA TYR A 72 2.07 14.67 -1.29
C TYR A 72 3.02 13.55 -1.72
N ARG A 73 2.95 12.42 -1.01
CA ARG A 73 3.84 11.26 -1.23
C ARG A 73 3.50 10.46 -2.49
N VAL A 74 2.24 10.49 -2.90
CA VAL A 74 1.74 9.75 -4.07
C VAL A 74 1.05 10.72 -5.02
N ASP A 75 1.45 10.65 -6.29
CA ASP A 75 0.80 11.23 -7.47
C ASP A 75 1.21 10.36 -8.67
N LEU A 76 0.49 10.45 -9.79
CA LEU A 76 0.72 9.58 -10.96
C LEU A 76 2.18 9.68 -11.48
N PRO A 77 2.83 10.86 -11.57
CA PRO A 77 4.25 10.93 -11.90
C PRO A 77 5.16 10.18 -10.92
N LYS A 78 4.92 10.27 -9.61
CA LYS A 78 5.68 9.50 -8.61
C LYS A 78 5.39 7.99 -8.70
N MET A 79 4.17 7.60 -9.06
CA MET A 79 3.82 6.19 -9.31
C MET A 79 4.58 5.65 -10.52
N ASP A 80 4.63 6.41 -11.62
CA ASP A 80 5.43 6.07 -12.81
C ASP A 80 6.91 5.88 -12.47
N GLU A 81 7.49 6.83 -11.73
CA GLU A 81 8.91 6.79 -11.35
C GLU A 81 9.24 5.70 -10.32
N GLY A 82 8.31 5.43 -9.41
CA GLY A 82 8.48 4.48 -8.30
C GLY A 82 7.98 3.08 -8.61
N GLY A 83 7.47 2.83 -9.81
CA GLY A 83 6.88 1.56 -10.25
C GLY A 83 5.75 1.07 -9.36
N LEU A 84 4.87 1.98 -8.90
CA LEU A 84 3.66 1.63 -8.15
C LEU A 84 2.50 1.39 -9.13
N ASP A 85 2.09 0.15 -9.32
CA ASP A 85 1.09 -0.22 -10.33
C ASP A 85 -0.34 -0.04 -9.86
N ALA A 86 -0.58 -0.34 -8.58
CA ALA A 86 -1.91 -0.37 -7.99
C ALA A 86 -1.93 0.29 -6.62
N LEU A 87 -3.06 0.91 -6.28
CA LEU A 87 -3.27 1.42 -4.93
C LEU A 87 -4.74 1.39 -4.52
N PHE A 88 -4.96 1.57 -3.22
CA PHE A 88 -6.26 1.97 -2.68
C PHE A 88 -6.23 3.45 -2.31
N TRP A 89 -7.08 4.26 -2.93
CA TRP A 89 -7.34 5.63 -2.47
C TRP A 89 -8.39 5.64 -1.36
N ILE A 90 -8.08 6.39 -0.30
CA ILE A 90 -8.81 6.24 0.96
C ILE A 90 -9.88 7.30 1.16
N VAL A 91 -11.12 6.81 1.24
CA VAL A 91 -12.28 7.52 1.76
C VAL A 91 -12.23 7.50 3.28
N TYR A 92 -11.33 8.32 3.83
CA TYR A 92 -11.24 8.52 5.28
C TYR A 92 -12.34 9.44 5.80
N VAL A 93 -13.00 9.03 6.89
CA VAL A 93 -13.85 9.91 7.70
C VAL A 93 -13.39 9.99 9.15
N ARG A 94 -13.34 11.22 9.66
CA ARG A 94 -12.93 11.49 11.04
C ARG A 94 -13.99 11.02 12.03
N GLN A 95 -13.55 10.33 13.08
CA GLN A 95 -14.38 10.02 14.24
C GLN A 95 -14.72 11.29 15.04
N THR A 96 -15.95 11.39 15.53
CA THR A 96 -16.42 12.45 16.42
C THR A 96 -16.90 11.86 17.74
N GLU A 97 -16.94 12.69 18.79
CA GLU A 97 -17.56 12.35 20.08
C GLU A 97 -19.06 12.12 19.91
N ALA A 98 -19.75 13.08 19.29
CA ALA A 98 -21.15 12.91 18.91
C ALA A 98 -21.29 11.86 17.80
N ARG A 99 -22.26 10.94 17.96
CA ARG A 99 -22.65 9.92 16.98
C ARG A 99 -24.14 10.04 16.60
N ASP A 100 -24.68 11.24 16.75
CA ASP A 100 -26.06 11.57 16.40
C ASP A 100 -26.24 11.73 14.88
N GLU A 101 -27.47 12.03 14.46
CA GLU A 101 -27.81 12.14 13.04
C GLU A 101 -27.04 13.26 12.33
N GLU A 102 -26.72 14.35 13.03
CA GLU A 102 -25.96 15.48 12.45
C GLU A 102 -24.52 15.05 12.17
N ALA A 103 -23.85 14.44 13.17
CA ALA A 103 -22.49 13.93 13.02
C ALA A 103 -22.41 12.85 11.93
N ASN A 104 -23.35 11.92 11.91
CA ASN A 104 -23.43 10.87 10.89
C ASN A 104 -23.67 11.47 9.49
N THR A 105 -24.54 12.48 9.37
CA THR A 105 -24.79 13.17 8.09
C THR A 105 -23.55 13.91 7.59
N ALA A 106 -22.80 14.55 8.50
CA ALA A 106 -21.55 15.22 8.17
C ALA A 106 -20.48 14.21 7.69
N ALA A 107 -20.34 13.07 8.36
CA ALA A 107 -19.43 11.99 7.97
C ALA A 107 -19.77 11.43 6.57
N LYS A 108 -21.05 11.14 6.31
CA LYS A 108 -21.53 10.68 4.99
C LYS A 108 -21.23 11.69 3.89
N ARG A 109 -21.42 12.98 4.15
CA ARG A 109 -21.09 14.06 3.20
C ARG A 109 -19.60 14.13 2.91
N ALA A 110 -18.77 14.05 3.94
CA ALA A 110 -17.31 14.06 3.79
C ALA A 110 -16.82 12.84 2.98
N ALA A 111 -17.41 11.67 3.20
CA ALA A 111 -17.11 10.49 2.39
C ALA A 111 -17.47 10.69 0.92
N MET A 112 -18.67 11.21 0.62
CA MET A 112 -19.09 11.44 -0.77
C MET A 112 -18.17 12.40 -1.51
N ILE A 113 -17.64 13.44 -0.85
CA ILE A 113 -16.66 14.34 -1.47
C ILE A 113 -15.42 13.59 -1.97
N LYS A 114 -14.94 12.61 -1.20
CA LYS A 114 -13.79 11.77 -1.57
C LYS A 114 -14.14 10.74 -2.64
N PHE A 115 -15.32 10.11 -2.58
CA PHE A 115 -15.80 9.24 -3.66
C PHE A 115 -15.88 10.02 -4.98
N ASP A 116 -16.54 11.17 -4.99
CA ASP A 116 -16.69 12.02 -6.18
C ASP A 116 -15.32 12.49 -6.71
N ALA A 117 -14.35 12.75 -5.82
CA ALA A 117 -12.99 13.09 -6.22
C ALA A 117 -12.25 11.93 -6.89
N ILE A 118 -12.35 10.71 -6.35
CA ILE A 118 -11.75 9.51 -6.94
C ILE A 118 -12.37 9.23 -8.32
N HIS A 119 -13.70 9.22 -8.42
CA HIS A 119 -14.38 9.03 -9.71
C HIS A 119 -13.99 10.12 -10.71
N ARG A 120 -13.93 11.39 -10.30
CA ARG A 120 -13.48 12.48 -11.17
C ARG A 120 -12.04 12.28 -11.67
N ALA A 121 -11.14 11.80 -10.82
CA ALA A 121 -9.75 11.52 -11.21
C ALA A 121 -9.67 10.49 -12.34
N VAL A 122 -10.37 9.36 -12.18
CA VAL A 122 -10.26 8.21 -13.11
C VAL A 122 -11.18 8.32 -14.32
N GLU A 123 -12.33 8.99 -14.22
CA GLU A 123 -13.31 9.04 -15.31
C GLU A 123 -13.13 10.29 -16.18
N SER A 124 -12.72 11.41 -15.58
CA SER A 124 -12.70 12.72 -16.25
C SER A 124 -11.30 13.30 -16.45
N MET A 125 -10.43 13.25 -15.43
CA MET A 125 -9.13 13.90 -15.52
C MET A 125 -8.08 13.02 -16.21
N TYR A 126 -8.02 11.73 -15.87
CA TYR A 126 -6.96 10.82 -16.32
C TYR A 126 -7.45 9.42 -16.76
N PRO A 127 -8.51 9.30 -17.57
CA PRO A 127 -9.05 7.99 -17.99
C PRO A 127 -8.07 7.14 -18.79
N ASP A 128 -7.07 7.76 -19.43
CA ASP A 128 -6.04 7.06 -20.19
C ASP A 128 -4.84 6.62 -19.34
N ARG A 129 -4.76 7.04 -18.06
CA ARG A 129 -3.62 6.75 -17.17
C ARG A 129 -3.97 5.94 -15.94
N VAL A 130 -5.19 6.08 -15.42
CA VAL A 130 -5.63 5.39 -14.21
C VAL A 130 -7.09 4.97 -14.36
N GLU A 131 -7.41 3.77 -13.88
CA GLU A 131 -8.75 3.21 -14.01
C GLU A 131 -9.16 2.52 -12.70
N LEU A 132 -10.46 2.58 -12.38
CA LEU A 132 -10.98 1.98 -11.16
C LEU A 132 -11.20 0.47 -11.33
N ALA A 133 -10.62 -0.32 -10.43
CA ALA A 133 -10.81 -1.76 -10.35
C ALA A 133 -11.89 -2.13 -9.34
N TYR A 134 -12.81 -2.98 -9.80
CA TYR A 134 -13.90 -3.53 -8.99
C TYR A 134 -13.68 -5.00 -8.66
N THR A 135 -12.72 -5.66 -9.33
CA THR A 135 -12.42 -7.09 -9.22
C THR A 135 -10.93 -7.31 -9.42
N VAL A 136 -10.44 -8.51 -9.08
CA VAL A 136 -9.05 -8.90 -9.40
C VAL A 136 -8.83 -8.93 -10.93
N ASP A 137 -9.82 -9.39 -11.70
CA ASP A 137 -9.76 -9.38 -13.17
C ASP A 137 -9.60 -7.95 -13.72
N ASP A 138 -10.21 -6.94 -13.08
CA ASP A 138 -9.96 -5.54 -13.44
C ASP A 138 -8.54 -5.12 -13.13
N VAL A 139 -8.00 -5.49 -11.96
CA VAL A 139 -6.60 -5.20 -11.61
C VAL A 139 -5.66 -5.73 -12.69
N GLU A 140 -5.80 -6.99 -13.06
CA GLU A 140 -4.97 -7.63 -14.08
C GLU A 140 -5.14 -6.98 -15.47
N ARG A 141 -6.39 -6.72 -15.88
CA ARG A 141 -6.71 -6.10 -17.18
C ARG A 141 -6.18 -4.68 -17.29
N ILE A 142 -6.36 -3.86 -16.25
CA ILE A 142 -5.95 -2.46 -16.22
C ILE A 142 -4.43 -2.37 -16.25
N HIS A 143 -3.75 -3.16 -15.42
CA HIS A 143 -2.29 -3.23 -15.40
C HIS A 143 -1.73 -3.71 -16.75
N ALA A 144 -2.32 -4.75 -17.35
CA ALA A 144 -1.92 -5.24 -18.68
C ALA A 144 -2.13 -4.21 -19.80
N ALA A 145 -3.05 -3.25 -19.61
CA ALA A 145 -3.26 -2.12 -20.52
C ALA A 145 -2.25 -0.97 -20.31
N GLY A 146 -1.32 -1.10 -19.34
CA GLY A 146 -0.31 -0.09 -19.02
C GLY A 146 -0.86 1.12 -18.26
N LYS A 147 -2.01 0.96 -17.59
CA LYS A 147 -2.59 1.99 -16.72
C LYS A 147 -2.33 1.65 -15.25
N HIS A 148 -2.32 2.68 -14.42
CA HIS A 148 -2.38 2.54 -12.97
C HIS A 148 -3.75 2.00 -12.55
N VAL A 149 -3.75 1.16 -11.53
CA VAL A 149 -4.97 0.58 -10.95
C VAL A 149 -5.34 1.37 -9.70
N ALA A 150 -6.54 1.93 -9.68
CA ALA A 150 -7.12 2.50 -8.48
C ALA A 150 -8.19 1.57 -7.91
N ALA A 151 -8.14 1.31 -6.61
CA ALA A 151 -9.25 0.74 -5.85
C ALA A 151 -9.66 1.72 -4.73
N ILE A 152 -10.82 1.49 -4.12
CA ILE A 152 -11.34 2.36 -3.05
C ILE A 152 -11.40 1.60 -1.73
N GLY A 153 -10.77 2.17 -0.70
CA GLY A 153 -10.91 1.76 0.68
C GLY A 153 -11.65 2.83 1.48
N ILE A 154 -12.55 2.44 2.38
CA ILE A 154 -13.11 3.37 3.37
C ILE A 154 -12.36 3.15 4.68
N GLU A 155 -11.85 4.24 5.24
CA GLU A 155 -11.26 4.24 6.57
C GLU A 155 -12.23 4.88 7.56
N ASN A 156 -12.59 4.10 8.58
CA ASN A 156 -13.62 4.34 9.59
C ASN A 156 -15.06 4.00 9.14
N GLY A 157 -15.57 2.89 9.68
CA GLY A 157 -16.96 2.46 9.52
C GLY A 157 -18.00 3.40 10.14
N PHE A 158 -17.58 4.45 10.87
CA PHE A 158 -18.46 5.52 11.36
C PHE A 158 -19.35 6.12 10.27
N VAL A 159 -18.89 6.13 9.01
CA VAL A 159 -19.67 6.60 7.86
C VAL A 159 -21.00 5.84 7.67
N ILE A 160 -21.09 4.60 8.14
CA ILE A 160 -22.30 3.76 8.08
C ILE A 160 -23.35 4.26 9.07
N GLY A 161 -22.95 4.90 10.18
CA GLY A 161 -23.84 5.22 11.29
C GLY A 161 -24.60 3.97 11.75
N ARG A 162 -25.93 4.01 11.72
CA ARG A 162 -26.81 2.86 11.98
C ARG A 162 -27.60 2.37 10.76
N ASP A 163 -27.16 2.74 9.56
CA ASP A 163 -27.84 2.42 8.31
C ASP A 163 -27.06 1.38 7.51
N LEU A 164 -27.45 0.12 7.63
CA LEU A 164 -26.80 -1.00 6.93
C LEU A 164 -26.88 -0.91 5.41
N SER A 165 -27.85 -0.16 4.84
CA SER A 165 -27.96 0.00 3.39
C SER A 165 -26.77 0.74 2.78
N LEU A 166 -26.03 1.47 3.62
CA LEU A 166 -24.83 2.17 3.19
C LEU A 166 -23.69 1.22 2.82
N VAL A 167 -23.66 -0.01 3.35
CA VAL A 167 -22.67 -1.01 2.91
C VAL A 167 -22.87 -1.35 1.43
N ASP A 168 -24.10 -1.61 1.02
CA ASP A 168 -24.44 -1.87 -0.39
C ASP A 168 -24.17 -0.62 -1.24
N ARG A 169 -24.55 0.57 -0.76
CA ARG A 169 -24.30 1.83 -1.47
C ARG A 169 -22.82 2.10 -1.69
N TYR A 170 -21.97 1.89 -0.69
CA TYR A 170 -20.53 2.11 -0.84
C TYR A 170 -19.86 1.06 -1.71
N HIS A 171 -20.36 -0.19 -1.70
CA HIS A 171 -19.94 -1.20 -2.66
C HIS A 171 -20.22 -0.78 -4.12
N GLU A 172 -21.42 -0.24 -4.38
CA GLU A 172 -21.81 0.29 -5.70
C GLU A 172 -20.94 1.47 -6.14
N LEU A 173 -20.52 2.32 -5.19
CA LEU A 173 -19.57 3.41 -5.42
C LEU A 173 -18.10 2.92 -5.54
N GLY A 174 -17.87 1.61 -5.58
CA GLY A 174 -16.54 1.03 -5.84
C GLY A 174 -15.70 0.71 -4.61
N ALA A 175 -16.20 0.89 -3.38
CA ALA A 175 -15.47 0.48 -2.18
C ALA A 175 -15.24 -1.04 -2.16
N ARG A 176 -14.02 -1.45 -1.82
CA ARG A 176 -13.61 -2.87 -1.76
C ARG A 176 -13.09 -3.32 -0.40
N TYR A 177 -12.83 -2.38 0.52
CA TYR A 177 -12.79 -2.67 1.94
C TYR A 177 -13.37 -1.54 2.77
N ILE A 178 -13.75 -1.85 4.02
CA ILE A 178 -14.08 -0.86 5.05
C ILE A 178 -13.32 -1.21 6.33
N THR A 179 -12.56 -0.25 6.87
CA THR A 179 -11.94 -0.34 8.20
C THR A 179 -13.00 -0.11 9.26
N LEU A 180 -13.25 -1.08 10.16
CA LEU A 180 -14.42 -1.06 11.04
C LEU A 180 -14.48 0.15 11.98
N ALA A 181 -13.33 0.64 12.46
CA ALA A 181 -13.20 1.89 13.21
C ALA A 181 -11.89 2.61 12.87
N HIS A 182 -11.73 3.84 13.37
CA HIS A 182 -10.47 4.58 13.35
C HIS A 182 -9.98 4.81 14.79
N GLY A 183 -9.33 5.94 15.10
CA GLY A 183 -9.07 6.38 16.46
C GLY A 183 -10.31 6.95 17.14
N GLY A 184 -10.80 6.24 18.14
CA GLY A 184 -12.05 6.47 18.87
C GLY A 184 -13.05 5.35 18.65
N HIS A 185 -13.80 4.97 19.68
CA HIS A 185 -14.87 3.97 19.58
C HIS A 185 -16.00 4.46 18.65
N ASN A 186 -16.70 3.52 18.01
CA ASN A 186 -17.90 3.82 17.23
C ASN A 186 -18.97 2.75 17.47
N ASP A 187 -20.13 2.89 16.81
CA ASP A 187 -21.25 1.95 16.99
C ASP A 187 -20.96 0.52 16.47
N ILE A 188 -19.87 0.32 15.73
CA ILE A 188 -19.47 -0.95 15.12
C ILE A 188 -18.54 -1.73 16.05
N CYS A 189 -17.47 -1.10 16.54
CA CYS A 189 -16.50 -1.78 17.38
C CYS A 189 -15.60 -0.83 18.20
N ASP A 190 -14.87 -1.42 19.13
CA ASP A 190 -13.83 -0.72 19.89
C ASP A 190 -12.58 -0.45 19.03
N SER A 191 -11.92 0.67 19.33
CA SER A 191 -10.70 1.17 18.68
C SER A 191 -9.47 0.79 19.50
N ALA A 192 -8.34 0.55 18.86
CA ALA A 192 -7.07 0.34 19.55
C ALA A 192 -6.52 1.64 20.18
N THR A 193 -7.01 2.78 19.73
CA THR A 193 -6.63 4.11 20.23
C THR A 193 -7.90 4.86 20.61
N PRO A 194 -8.53 4.53 21.75
CA PRO A 194 -9.65 5.29 22.27
C PRO A 194 -9.27 6.76 22.48
N ARG A 195 -10.27 7.63 22.42
CA ARG A 195 -10.14 9.08 22.59
C ARG A 195 -10.50 9.46 24.01
N SER A 196 -10.14 10.68 24.42
CA SER A 196 -10.38 11.17 25.77
C SER A 196 -11.87 11.30 26.13
N TRP A 197 -12.75 11.31 25.14
CA TRP A 197 -14.20 11.33 25.29
C TRP A 197 -14.82 9.93 25.27
N ASP A 198 -14.05 8.88 24.99
CA ASP A 198 -14.54 7.51 25.09
C ASP A 198 -14.58 7.09 26.56
N GLU A 199 -15.61 6.33 26.93
CA GLU A 199 -15.79 5.82 28.30
C GLU A 199 -14.90 4.59 28.56
N GLY A 200 -13.59 4.83 28.69
CA GLY A 200 -12.60 3.80 28.99
C GLY A 200 -11.98 3.15 27.76
N ASP A 201 -11.32 2.00 27.97
CA ASP A 201 -10.56 1.31 26.92
C ASP A 201 -11.43 0.41 26.01
N ALA A 202 -12.69 0.18 26.40
CA ALA A 202 -13.64 -0.65 25.65
C ALA A 202 -15.09 -0.23 25.93
N GLU A 203 -15.86 0.03 24.87
CA GLU A 203 -17.30 0.32 24.93
C GLU A 203 -18.11 -0.97 24.72
N HIS A 204 -17.71 -1.80 23.76
CA HIS A 204 -18.43 -3.03 23.40
C HIS A 204 -17.74 -4.29 23.93
N GLY A 205 -16.47 -4.18 24.33
CA GLY A 205 -15.62 -5.33 24.60
C GLY A 205 -15.27 -6.10 23.33
N GLY A 206 -15.11 -5.40 22.20
CA GLY A 206 -14.86 -5.98 20.87
C GLY A 206 -15.77 -5.41 19.77
N VAL A 207 -16.32 -6.30 18.95
CA VAL A 207 -17.32 -5.94 17.92
C VAL A 207 -18.73 -5.93 18.54
N SER A 208 -19.48 -4.86 18.31
CA SER A 208 -20.85 -4.72 18.83
C SER A 208 -21.86 -5.65 18.11
N PRO A 209 -23.07 -5.86 18.65
CA PRO A 209 -24.14 -6.56 17.93
C PRO A 209 -24.53 -5.91 16.59
N PHE A 210 -24.38 -4.58 16.47
CA PHE A 210 -24.57 -3.89 15.21
C PHE A 210 -23.38 -4.10 14.28
N GLY A 211 -22.15 -4.04 14.79
CA GLY A 211 -20.95 -4.31 14.01
C GLY A 211 -20.91 -5.73 13.42
N ALA A 212 -21.45 -6.72 14.13
CA ALA A 212 -21.62 -8.07 13.59
C ALA A 212 -22.54 -8.10 12.36
N GLN A 213 -23.59 -7.26 12.34
CA GLN A 213 -24.47 -7.11 11.17
C GLN A 213 -23.77 -6.38 10.02
N VAL A 214 -22.92 -5.39 10.33
CA VAL A 214 -22.08 -4.71 9.33
C VAL A 214 -21.12 -5.68 8.67
N ILE A 215 -20.38 -6.49 9.45
CA ILE A 215 -19.48 -7.54 8.92
C ILE A 215 -20.25 -8.51 8.03
N ALA A 216 -21.43 -8.97 8.46
CA ALA A 216 -22.26 -9.87 7.66
C ALA A 216 -22.72 -9.22 6.34
N ALA A 217 -23.06 -7.92 6.35
CA ALA A 217 -23.41 -7.17 5.15
C ALA A 217 -22.20 -7.01 4.21
N MET A 218 -21.02 -6.72 4.74
CA MET A 218 -19.77 -6.62 3.97
C MET A 218 -19.45 -7.96 3.28
N ASN A 219 -19.51 -9.08 4.03
CA ASN A 219 -19.34 -10.40 3.45
C ASN A 219 -20.39 -10.75 2.38
N ARG A 220 -21.63 -10.27 2.52
CA ARG A 220 -22.70 -10.51 1.54
C ARG A 220 -22.39 -9.86 0.20
N VAL A 221 -21.90 -8.61 0.21
CA VAL A 221 -21.63 -7.85 -1.02
C VAL A 221 -20.21 -8.04 -1.56
N GLY A 222 -19.31 -8.65 -0.79
CA GLY A 222 -17.91 -8.84 -1.20
C GLY A 222 -16.99 -7.67 -0.88
N ILE A 223 -17.32 -6.85 0.12
CA ILE A 223 -16.39 -5.87 0.70
C ILE A 223 -15.51 -6.60 1.73
N MET A 224 -14.20 -6.42 1.63
CA MET A 224 -13.25 -6.94 2.61
C MET A 224 -13.38 -6.22 3.96
N VAL A 225 -13.29 -6.97 5.04
CA VAL A 225 -13.25 -6.43 6.40
C VAL A 225 -11.82 -6.04 6.72
N ASP A 226 -11.58 -4.76 6.96
CA ASP A 226 -10.27 -4.26 7.39
C ASP A 226 -10.23 -4.06 8.91
N VAL A 227 -9.21 -4.66 9.53
CA VAL A 227 -8.97 -4.70 10.99
C VAL A 227 -7.83 -3.80 11.43
N SER A 228 -7.24 -2.98 10.55
CA SER A 228 -6.38 -1.89 11.01
C SER A 228 -7.18 -0.94 11.92
N HIS A 229 -6.50 -0.24 12.84
CA HIS A 229 -7.06 0.67 13.88
C HIS A 229 -7.86 0.05 15.02
N ILE A 230 -8.50 -1.10 14.84
CA ILE A 230 -9.46 -1.61 15.83
C ILE A 230 -8.76 -2.30 16.98
N SER A 231 -9.44 -2.37 18.13
CA SER A 231 -8.87 -2.98 19.32
C SER A 231 -8.54 -4.47 19.08
N LYS A 232 -7.65 -5.04 19.91
CA LYS A 232 -7.31 -6.46 19.83
C LYS A 232 -8.55 -7.35 19.84
N GLN A 233 -9.46 -7.10 20.78
CA GLN A 233 -10.68 -7.90 20.91
C GLN A 233 -11.59 -7.72 19.69
N SER A 234 -11.72 -6.50 19.16
CA SER A 234 -12.48 -6.24 17.92
C SER A 234 -11.91 -7.00 16.73
N MET A 235 -10.58 -7.07 16.61
CA MET A 235 -9.91 -7.81 15.53
C MET A 235 -10.15 -9.32 15.64
N LEU A 236 -10.00 -9.90 16.83
CA LEU A 236 -10.27 -11.33 17.05
C LEU A 236 -11.75 -11.68 16.79
N ASP A 237 -12.67 -10.80 17.19
CA ASP A 237 -14.08 -10.95 16.86
C ASP A 237 -14.36 -10.82 15.36
N ALA A 238 -13.72 -9.89 14.67
CA ALA A 238 -13.87 -9.74 13.22
C ALA A 238 -13.40 -11.00 12.46
N VAL A 239 -12.27 -11.59 12.86
CA VAL A 239 -11.78 -12.89 12.33
C VAL A 239 -12.82 -13.99 12.57
N ARG A 240 -13.41 -14.06 13.77
CA ARG A 240 -14.40 -15.08 14.12
C ARG A 240 -15.75 -14.89 13.40
N LEU A 241 -16.18 -13.64 13.21
CA LEU A 241 -17.48 -13.30 12.65
C LEU A 241 -17.48 -13.29 11.11
N SER A 242 -16.35 -12.95 10.49
CA SER A 242 -16.24 -12.85 9.04
C SER A 242 -16.21 -14.23 8.38
N ARG A 243 -17.01 -14.39 7.33
CA ARG A 243 -17.10 -15.61 6.50
C ARG A 243 -16.04 -15.66 5.40
N ALA A 244 -15.27 -14.59 5.23
CA ALA A 244 -14.16 -14.46 4.30
C ALA A 244 -12.93 -13.92 5.05
N PRO A 245 -11.71 -14.14 4.54
CA PRO A 245 -10.50 -13.60 5.16
C PRO A 245 -10.59 -12.09 5.39
N VAL A 246 -10.20 -11.64 6.58
CA VAL A 246 -10.04 -10.21 6.87
C VAL A 246 -8.66 -9.73 6.45
N ILE A 247 -8.49 -8.43 6.30
CA ILE A 247 -7.19 -7.80 6.02
C ILE A 247 -6.82 -6.84 7.15
N ALA A 248 -5.53 -6.61 7.37
CA ALA A 248 -5.05 -5.42 8.06
C ALA A 248 -4.34 -4.55 7.01
N SER A 249 -5.03 -3.53 6.49
CA SER A 249 -4.62 -2.74 5.34
C SER A 249 -3.35 -1.92 5.57
N HIS A 250 -3.06 -1.55 6.82
CA HIS A 250 -1.86 -0.82 7.21
C HIS A 250 -1.61 -0.93 8.73
N SER A 251 -1.03 -2.04 9.14
CA SER A 251 -0.63 -2.30 10.53
C SER A 251 0.81 -2.78 10.61
N GLY A 252 1.44 -2.70 11.78
CA GLY A 252 2.75 -3.29 12.04
C GLY A 252 2.67 -4.44 13.04
N ALA A 253 3.83 -5.00 13.39
CA ALA A 253 3.97 -6.04 14.41
C ALA A 253 4.46 -5.43 15.73
N ARG A 254 3.85 -5.81 16.86
CA ARG A 254 4.26 -5.30 18.18
C ARG A 254 5.67 -5.68 18.58
N ALA A 255 6.18 -6.79 18.06
CA ALA A 255 7.56 -7.21 18.26
C ALA A 255 8.58 -6.20 17.68
N LEU A 256 8.19 -5.40 16.69
CA LEU A 256 9.04 -4.33 16.13
C LEU A 256 8.86 -3.02 16.89
N ALA A 257 7.60 -2.61 17.12
CA ALA A 257 7.26 -1.45 17.93
C ALA A 257 6.01 -1.75 18.77
N ASP A 258 6.17 -1.75 20.09
CA ASP A 258 5.06 -2.01 21.02
C ASP A 258 4.12 -0.79 21.08
N HIS A 259 3.18 -0.76 20.13
CA HIS A 259 2.20 0.29 19.97
C HIS A 259 0.79 -0.31 19.82
N PRO A 260 -0.27 0.31 20.37
CA PRO A 260 -1.65 -0.19 20.27
C PRO A 260 -2.14 -0.49 18.85
N ARG A 261 -1.62 0.23 17.86
CA ARG A 261 -1.96 0.04 16.43
C ARG A 261 -1.33 -1.19 15.76
N ASN A 262 -0.35 -1.79 16.42
CA ASN A 262 0.34 -2.97 15.93
C ASN A 262 -0.30 -4.24 16.49
N LEU A 263 -0.23 -5.29 15.68
CA LEU A 263 -0.78 -6.61 15.97
C LEU A 263 0.25 -7.41 16.79
N ASP A 264 -0.21 -8.08 17.85
CA ASP A 264 0.60 -9.06 18.58
C ASP A 264 0.56 -10.45 17.91
N ASP A 265 1.38 -11.37 18.41
CA ASP A 265 1.51 -12.72 17.85
C ASP A 265 0.17 -13.48 17.82
N GLU A 266 -0.71 -13.28 18.80
CA GLU A 266 -2.04 -13.91 18.81
C GLU A 266 -2.90 -13.40 17.65
N GLN A 267 -2.92 -12.08 17.44
CA GLN A 267 -3.64 -11.47 16.33
C GLN A 267 -3.06 -11.89 14.97
N LEU A 268 -1.73 -11.94 14.85
CA LEU A 268 -1.04 -12.37 13.63
C LEU A 268 -1.33 -13.83 13.29
N LEU A 269 -1.34 -14.72 14.28
CA LEU A 269 -1.70 -16.13 14.10
C LEU A 269 -3.16 -16.27 13.71
N ALA A 270 -4.09 -15.60 14.40
CA ALA A 270 -5.52 -15.64 14.06
C ALA A 270 -5.78 -15.14 12.63
N LEU A 271 -5.11 -14.06 12.21
CA LEU A 271 -5.18 -13.55 10.84
C LEU A 271 -4.69 -14.58 9.82
N SER A 272 -3.52 -15.19 10.09
CA SER A 272 -2.90 -16.19 9.22
C SER A 272 -3.76 -17.47 9.09
N GLU A 273 -4.30 -17.97 10.21
CA GLU A 273 -5.15 -19.17 10.24
C GLU A 273 -6.45 -19.00 9.44
N GLN A 274 -6.97 -17.78 9.36
CA GLN A 274 -8.14 -17.45 8.52
C GLN A 274 -7.78 -17.24 7.04
N GLY A 275 -6.48 -17.17 6.70
CA GLY A 275 -6.00 -16.83 5.35
C GLY A 275 -6.01 -15.32 5.06
N GLY A 276 -6.03 -14.49 6.10
CA GLY A 276 -5.94 -13.04 5.99
C GLY A 276 -4.53 -12.53 5.69
N VAL A 277 -4.42 -11.23 5.45
CA VAL A 277 -3.15 -10.58 5.10
C VAL A 277 -2.94 -9.33 5.94
N LEU A 278 -1.74 -9.21 6.52
CA LEU A 278 -1.23 -7.96 7.09
C LEU A 278 -0.40 -7.25 6.04
N GLN A 279 -0.79 -6.04 5.70
CA GLN A 279 -0.05 -5.12 4.85
C GLN A 279 0.75 -4.18 5.74
N ASN A 280 2.08 -4.33 5.69
CA ASN A 280 2.94 -3.71 6.69
C ASN A 280 3.05 -2.20 6.46
N VAL A 281 2.71 -1.42 7.48
CA VAL A 281 2.75 0.04 7.42
C VAL A 281 4.16 0.59 7.58
N ALA A 282 4.52 1.60 6.78
CA ALA A 282 5.80 2.31 6.87
C ALA A 282 5.67 3.64 7.67
N PHE A 283 4.88 3.64 8.74
CA PHE A 283 4.73 4.80 9.63
C PHE A 283 5.75 4.71 10.76
N SER A 284 6.63 5.71 10.89
CA SER A 284 7.79 5.65 11.79
C SER A 284 7.46 5.46 13.27
N GLY A 285 6.22 5.75 13.71
CA GLY A 285 5.79 5.48 15.07
C GLY A 285 5.43 4.01 15.34
N TYR A 286 5.30 3.20 14.29
CA TYR A 286 4.81 1.82 14.33
C TYR A 286 5.85 0.79 13.85
N VAL A 287 7.07 1.22 13.51
CA VAL A 287 8.19 0.37 13.05
C VAL A 287 9.49 0.70 13.75
#